data_AF-A0A814AYW6-F1
#
_entry.id   AF-A0A814AYW6-F1
#
_cell.length_a   1.000
_cell.length_b   1.000
_cell.length_c   1.000
_cell.angle_alpha   90.00
_cell.angle_beta   90.00
_cell.angle_gamma   90.00
#
_symmetry.space_group_name_H-M   'P 1'
#
loop_
_entity.id
_entity.type
_entity.pdbx_description
1 polymer ?
#
loop_
_entity_poly.entity_id
_entity_poly.type
_entity_poly.pdbx_seq_one_letter_code
_entity_poly.pdbx_strand_id
1 'polypeptide(L)'
;MVNYYPCENHFDYTSWACGTACYTLQPIPSTASWIYALLAPLFIICTSNILLIARVIYQKRRMLQRNVWKKNKKMLLQLLSVTGVLYVSWVPISISSVITVLHPNQILYELQGNWLLVGLIYLAVLFSPLSSSMAMPELRNEIRLWINRWQRRYRNAQTYPAAVTRLQTE
;
A
#
# COMPACT_ATOMS: atom_id res chain seq x y z
N MET A 1 3.35 1.09 32.92
CA MET A 1 2.44 1.82 32.01
C MET A 1 1.77 2.90 32.82
N VAL A 2 1.94 4.16 32.41
CA VAL A 2 1.52 5.30 33.23
C VAL A 2 0.02 5.50 33.09
N ASN A 3 -0.65 5.48 34.23
CA ASN A 3 -2.10 5.50 34.42
C ASN A 3 -2.63 6.94 34.39
N TYR A 4 -2.50 7.62 33.25
CA TYR A 4 -2.93 9.04 33.13
C TYR A 4 -4.43 9.21 32.84
N TYR A 5 -5.18 8.13 32.56
CA TYR A 5 -6.62 8.19 32.30
C TYR A 5 -7.33 6.95 32.88
N PRO A 6 -8.17 7.09 33.93
CA PRO A 6 -8.96 5.98 34.45
C PRO A 6 -10.13 5.73 33.50
N CYS A 7 -9.96 4.81 32.55
CA CYS A 7 -11.03 4.51 31.63
C CYS A 7 -11.00 3.04 31.19
N GLU A 8 -12.18 2.42 31.17
CA GLU A 8 -12.37 0.99 30.95
C GLU A 8 -12.69 0.75 29.46
N ASN A 9 -11.92 -0.13 28.80
CA ASN A 9 -12.15 -0.45 27.39
C ASN A 9 -13.40 -1.33 27.28
N HIS A 10 -14.45 -0.83 26.63
CA HIS A 10 -15.59 -1.64 26.22
C HIS A 10 -15.35 -2.21 24.82
N PHE A 11 -15.39 -3.54 24.70
CA PHE A 11 -15.27 -4.25 23.43
C PHE A 11 -16.65 -4.69 22.98
N ASP A 12 -17.09 -4.17 21.84
CA ASP A 12 -18.28 -4.66 21.15
C ASP A 12 -17.86 -5.65 20.05
N TYR A 13 -18.22 -6.92 20.24
CA TYR A 13 -17.93 -8.00 19.30
C TYR A 13 -18.94 -8.10 18.14
N THR A 14 -20.04 -7.33 18.20
CA THR A 14 -21.05 -7.28 17.14
C THR A 14 -20.75 -6.19 16.10
N SER A 15 -19.87 -5.26 16.46
CA SER A 15 -19.32 -4.24 15.57
C SER A 15 -18.29 -4.82 14.59
N TRP A 16 -18.23 -4.25 13.39
CA TRP A 16 -17.20 -4.60 12.38
C TRP A 16 -15.78 -4.18 12.80
N ALA A 17 -15.66 -3.25 13.76
CA ALA A 17 -14.40 -2.86 14.38
C ALA A 17 -14.40 -3.26 15.86
N CYS A 18 -13.41 -4.06 16.27
CA CYS A 18 -13.33 -4.60 17.62
C CYS A 18 -12.82 -3.54 18.60
N GLY A 19 -13.76 -2.78 19.18
CA GLY A 19 -13.49 -1.75 20.18
C GLY A 19 -12.66 -0.56 19.68
N THR A 20 -12.64 0.50 20.48
CA THR A 20 -11.72 1.63 20.29
C THR A 20 -10.92 1.79 21.57
N ALA A 21 -9.66 2.18 21.48
CA ALA A 21 -8.87 2.43 22.68
C ALA A 21 -9.52 3.57 23.46
N CYS A 22 -9.73 3.43 24.76
CA CYS A 22 -10.60 4.33 25.50
C CYS A 22 -10.10 5.80 25.56
N TYR A 23 -8.80 6.05 25.35
CA TYR A 23 -8.29 7.42 25.15
C TYR A 23 -8.81 8.11 23.88
N THR A 24 -9.33 7.34 22.92
CA THR A 24 -9.94 7.84 21.67
C THR A 24 -11.37 8.35 21.86
N LEU A 25 -12.03 8.00 22.97
CA LEU A 25 -13.36 8.48 23.35
C LEU A 25 -13.34 9.95 23.81
N GLN A 26 -12.18 10.45 24.24
CA GLN A 26 -11.98 11.85 24.59
C GLN A 26 -11.60 12.65 23.33
N PRO A 27 -12.35 13.70 22.95
CA PRO A 27 -12.19 14.35 21.65
C PRO A 27 -10.83 15.03 21.44
N ILE A 28 -10.24 15.59 22.50
CA ILE A 28 -8.98 16.35 22.43
C ILE A 28 -7.76 15.44 22.19
N PRO A 29 -7.47 14.42 23.03
CA PRO A 29 -6.32 13.55 22.82
C PRO A 29 -6.45 12.66 21.58
N SER A 30 -7.68 12.26 21.23
CA SER A 30 -7.98 11.46 20.05
C SER A 30 -7.62 12.18 18.75
N THR A 31 -8.11 13.42 18.60
CA THR A 31 -7.87 14.22 17.40
C THR A 31 -6.40 14.62 17.27
N ALA A 32 -5.74 15.00 18.37
CA ALA A 32 -4.32 15.33 18.35
C ALA A 32 -3.48 14.12 17.91
N SER A 33 -3.68 12.95 18.51
CA SER A 33 -2.93 11.74 18.17
C SER A 33 -3.15 11.33 16.71
N TRP A 34 -4.39 11.41 16.24
CA TRP A 34 -4.73 11.10 14.85
C TRP A 34 -4.10 12.09 13.87
N ILE A 35 -4.11 13.40 14.18
CA ILE A 35 -3.45 14.43 13.36
C ILE A 35 -1.95 14.16 13.28
N TYR A 36 -1.27 13.88 14.40
CA TYR A 36 0.17 13.59 14.37
C TYR A 36 0.48 12.32 13.59
N ALA A 37 -0.31 11.26 13.78
CA ALA A 37 -0.15 9.99 13.08
C ALA A 37 -0.38 10.12 11.57
N LEU A 38 -1.18 11.09 11.12
CA LEU A 38 -1.50 11.29 9.70
C LEU A 38 -0.61 12.35 9.03
N LEU A 39 -0.47 13.52 9.66
CA LEU A 39 0.20 14.67 9.08
C LEU A 39 1.72 14.45 8.96
N ALA A 40 2.34 13.81 9.96
CA ALA A 40 3.77 13.54 9.93
C ALA A 40 4.19 12.63 8.75
N PRO A 41 3.61 11.43 8.54
CA PRO A 41 3.98 10.60 7.41
C PRO A 41 3.58 11.23 6.07
N LEU A 42 2.44 11.95 5.98
CA LEU A 42 2.09 12.65 4.75
C LEU A 42 3.14 13.71 4.38
N PHE A 43 3.60 14.49 5.35
CA PHE A 43 4.63 15.50 5.11
C PHE A 43 5.96 14.86 4.68
N ILE A 44 6.37 13.77 5.32
CA ILE A 44 7.57 13.01 4.95
C ILE A 44 7.44 12.44 3.53
N ILE A 45 6.30 11.87 3.17
CA ILE A 45 6.06 11.32 1.84
C ILE A 45 6.09 12.43 0.78
N CYS A 46 5.41 13.56 1.03
CA CYS A 46 5.40 14.71 0.12
C CYS A 46 6.82 15.24 -0.12
N THR A 47 7.54 15.57 0.95
CA THR A 47 8.91 16.10 0.86
C THR A 47 9.85 15.11 0.17
N SER A 48 9.77 13.82 0.50
CA SER A 48 10.55 12.77 -0.14
C SER A 48 10.28 12.67 -1.64
N ASN A 49 9.01 12.71 -2.07
CA ASN A 49 8.66 12.67 -3.49
C ASN A 49 9.17 13.90 -4.25
N ILE A 50 9.02 15.09 -3.67
CA ILE A 50 9.52 16.35 -4.27
C ILE A 50 11.03 16.28 -4.43
N LEU A 51 11.76 15.86 -3.39
CA LEU A 51 13.22 15.70 -3.43
C LEU A 51 13.64 14.68 -4.48
N LEU A 52 12.90 13.57 -4.61
CA LEU A 52 13.20 12.52 -5.58
C LEU A 52 12.98 13.01 -7.02
N ILE A 53 11.88 13.73 -7.29
CA ILE A 53 11.64 14.39 -8.58
C ILE A 53 12.74 15.41 -8.89
N ALA A 54 13.08 16.28 -7.94
CA ALA A 54 14.11 17.30 -8.10
C ALA A 54 15.48 16.66 -8.43
N ARG A 55 15.87 15.62 -7.68
CA ARG A 55 17.11 14.86 -7.91
C ARG A 55 17.13 14.23 -9.30
N VAL A 56 16.01 13.66 -9.73
CA VAL A 56 15.87 13.02 -11.05
C VAL A 56 15.97 14.05 -12.19
N ILE A 57 15.38 15.23 -12.03
CA ILE A 57 15.53 16.34 -13.00
C ILE A 57 16.97 16.86 -13.04
N TYR A 58 17.59 17.03 -11.87
CA TYR A 58 18.98 17.49 -11.78
C TYR A 58 19.94 16.49 -12.42
N GLN A 59 19.79 15.19 -12.13
CA GLN A 59 20.59 14.12 -12.74
C GLN A 59 20.39 14.05 -14.26
N LYS A 60 19.16 14.26 -14.75
CA LYS A 60 18.86 14.33 -16.18
C LYS A 60 19.66 15.45 -16.85
N ARG A 61 19.70 16.63 -16.24
CA ARG A 61 20.45 17.79 -16.77
C ARG A 61 21.96 17.56 -16.75
N ARG A 62 22.49 16.91 -15.72
CA ARG A 62 23.94 16.72 -15.55
C ARG A 62 24.54 15.58 -16.37
N MET A 63 23.83 14.45 -16.53
CA MET A 63 24.46 13.22 -17.03
C MET A 63 24.10 12.82 -18.47
N LEU A 64 23.09 13.41 -19.13
CA LEU A 64 22.67 13.04 -20.51
C LEU A 64 22.46 11.53 -20.79
N GLN A 65 22.47 10.67 -19.77
CA GLN A 65 22.42 9.22 -19.93
C GLN A 65 20.97 8.72 -20.08
N ARG A 66 20.58 8.45 -21.33
CA ARG A 66 19.22 8.04 -21.72
C ARG A 66 18.76 6.70 -21.11
N ASN A 67 19.67 5.78 -20.83
CA ASN A 67 19.33 4.45 -20.27
C ASN A 67 19.04 4.47 -18.76
N VAL A 68 19.88 5.14 -17.97
CA VAL A 68 19.64 5.32 -16.52
C VAL A 68 18.34 6.10 -16.28
N TRP A 69 18.05 7.07 -17.16
CA TRP A 69 16.80 7.83 -17.13
C TRP A 69 15.54 6.97 -17.28
N LYS A 70 15.52 6.02 -18.23
CA LYS A 70 14.36 5.13 -18.42
C LYS A 70 14.10 4.27 -17.17
N LYS A 71 15.15 3.79 -16.51
CA LYS A 71 15.04 3.00 -15.27
C LYS A 71 14.52 3.86 -14.11
N ASN A 72 15.11 5.04 -13.90
CA ASN A 72 14.71 5.94 -12.81
C ASN A 72 13.29 6.50 -12.98
N LYS A 73 12.88 6.83 -14.21
CA LYS A 73 11.51 7.30 -14.49
C LYS A 73 10.46 6.24 -14.17
N LYS A 74 10.75 4.97 -14.45
CA LYS A 74 9.82 3.87 -14.14
C LYS A 74 9.63 3.68 -12.64
N MET A 75 10.73 3.71 -11.88
CA MET A 75 10.67 3.63 -10.40
C MET A 75 9.93 4.83 -9.80
N LEU A 76 10.16 6.04 -10.32
CA LEU A 76 9.47 7.24 -9.87
C LEU A 76 7.97 7.22 -10.19
N LEU A 77 7.57 6.75 -11.38
CA LEU A 77 6.14 6.58 -11.71
C LEU A 77 5.45 5.56 -10.81
N GLN A 78 6.14 4.48 -10.44
CA GLN A 78 5.63 3.51 -9.47
C GLN A 78 5.43 4.14 -8.10
N LEU A 79 6.45 4.84 -7.59
CA LEU A 79 6.36 5.50 -6.28
C LEU A 79 5.21 6.51 -6.27
N LEU A 80 5.10 7.34 -7.32
CA LEU A 80 4.01 8.29 -7.49
C LEU A 80 2.64 7.61 -7.55
N SER A 81 2.53 6.46 -8.22
CA SER A 81 1.29 5.69 -8.30
C SER A 81 0.86 5.19 -6.92
N VAL A 82 1.77 4.56 -6.16
CA VAL A 82 1.49 4.08 -4.79
C VAL A 82 1.08 5.25 -3.89
N THR A 83 1.84 6.35 -3.93
CA THR A 83 1.54 7.51 -3.10
C THR A 83 0.24 8.19 -3.52
N GLY A 84 -0.06 8.23 -4.82
CA GLY A 84 -1.31 8.79 -5.34
C GLY A 84 -2.53 8.01 -4.86
N VAL A 85 -2.48 6.67 -4.91
CA VAL A 85 -3.55 5.81 -4.38
C VAL A 85 -3.74 6.04 -2.88
N LEU A 86 -2.65 6.17 -2.12
CA LEU A 86 -2.72 6.50 -0.69
C LEU A 86 -3.35 7.88 -0.45
N TYR A 87 -2.96 8.91 -1.20
CA TYR A 87 -3.58 10.24 -1.08
C TYR A 87 -5.08 10.20 -1.39
N VAL A 88 -5.48 9.54 -2.48
CA VAL A 88 -6.90 9.45 -2.87
C VAL A 88 -7.73 8.75 -1.81
N SER A 89 -7.21 7.72 -1.15
CA SER A 89 -7.94 7.02 -0.08
C SER A 89 -7.95 7.79 1.25
N TRP A 90 -6.85 8.44 1.62
CA TRP A 90 -6.72 9.08 2.95
C TRP A 90 -7.20 10.52 3.02
N VAL A 91 -7.11 11.30 1.93
CA VAL A 91 -7.50 12.72 1.92
C VAL A 91 -8.98 12.94 2.24
N PRO A 92 -9.95 12.20 1.66
CA PRO A 92 -11.37 12.41 1.95
C PRO A 92 -11.70 12.19 3.42
N ILE A 93 -11.12 11.15 4.02
CA ILE A 93 -11.27 10.83 5.46
C ILE A 93 -10.61 11.91 6.30
N SER A 94 -9.48 12.44 5.84
CA SER A 94 -8.78 13.47 6.59
C SER A 94 -9.51 14.80 6.60
N ILE A 95 -10.09 15.17 5.46
CA ILE A 95 -10.92 16.36 5.34
C ILE A 95 -12.17 16.21 6.21
N SER A 96 -12.86 15.06 6.14
CA SER A 96 -14.04 14.84 6.97
C SER A 96 -13.70 14.92 8.46
N SER A 97 -12.56 14.36 8.90
CA SER A 97 -12.08 14.49 10.29
C SER A 97 -11.89 15.93 10.74
N VAL A 98 -11.25 16.76 9.93
CA VAL A 98 -11.05 18.18 10.28
C VAL A 98 -12.38 18.92 10.36
N ILE A 99 -13.29 18.66 9.40
CA ILE A 99 -14.61 19.29 9.40
C ILE A 99 -15.41 18.88 10.63
N THR A 100 -15.38 17.60 11.03
CA THR A 100 -16.07 17.10 12.23
C THR A 100 -15.56 17.79 13.51
N VAL A 101 -14.27 18.09 13.61
CA VAL A 101 -13.69 18.81 14.76
C VAL A 101 -14.17 20.26 14.81
N LEU A 102 -14.27 20.92 13.65
CA LEU A 102 -14.72 22.31 13.56
C LEU A 102 -16.24 22.44 13.71
N HIS A 103 -16.98 21.47 13.17
CA HIS A 103 -18.44 21.42 13.13
C HIS A 103 -18.90 19.99 13.43
N PRO A 104 -19.18 19.66 14.71
CA PRO A 104 -19.62 18.34 15.09
C PRO A 104 -21.03 18.07 14.56
N ASN A 105 -21.11 17.36 13.44
CA ASN A 105 -22.37 16.94 12.80
C ASN A 105 -22.47 15.42 12.83
N GLN A 106 -23.61 14.87 13.28
CA GLN A 106 -23.85 13.42 13.34
C GLN A 106 -23.67 12.73 11.97
N ILE A 107 -24.08 13.38 10.88
CA ILE A 107 -23.93 12.87 9.51
C ILE A 107 -22.45 12.61 9.16
N LEU A 108 -21.53 13.46 9.61
CA LEU A 108 -20.09 13.29 9.32
C LEU A 108 -19.50 12.10 10.08
N TYR A 109 -19.97 11.85 11.30
CA TYR A 109 -19.57 10.67 12.09
C TYR A 109 -20.07 9.38 11.42
N GLU A 110 -21.31 9.35 10.94
CA GLU A 110 -21.83 8.21 10.18
C GLU A 110 -21.08 8.01 8.86
N LEU A 111 -20.71 9.10 8.19
CA LEU A 111 -19.91 9.04 6.97
C LEU A 111 -18.52 8.46 7.26
N GLN A 112 -17.86 8.86 8.34
CA GLN A 112 -16.55 8.31 8.75
C GLN A 112 -16.62 6.82 9.11
N GLY A 113 -17.70 6.39 9.75
CA GLY A 113 -17.97 4.98 10.04
C GLY A 113 -18.48 4.17 8.84
N ASN A 114 -18.71 4.82 7.69
CA ASN A 114 -19.23 4.16 6.52
C ASN A 114 -18.19 3.20 5.94
N TRP A 115 -18.61 1.95 5.78
CA TRP A 115 -17.81 0.86 5.23
C TRP A 115 -17.17 1.21 3.88
N LEU A 116 -17.79 2.06 3.08
CA LEU A 116 -17.26 2.48 1.77
C LEU A 116 -15.96 3.29 1.91
N LEU A 117 -15.94 4.30 2.78
CA LEU A 117 -14.77 5.16 2.95
C LEU A 117 -13.64 4.38 3.63
N VAL A 118 -13.97 3.60 4.64
CA VAL A 118 -12.99 2.74 5.33
C VAL A 118 -12.48 1.64 4.40
N GLY A 119 -13.36 1.04 3.59
CA GLY A 119 -13.02 0.02 2.60
C GLY A 119 -12.03 0.51 1.54
N LEU A 120 -12.10 1.78 1.14
CA LEU A 120 -11.14 2.38 0.20
C LEU A 120 -9.70 2.40 0.74
N ILE A 121 -9.50 2.52 2.05
CA ILE A 121 -8.16 2.40 2.65
C ILE A 121 -7.66 0.96 2.50
N TYR A 122 -8.49 -0.03 2.84
CA TYR A 122 -8.11 -1.44 2.73
C TYR A 122 -7.82 -1.86 1.29
N LEU A 123 -8.61 -1.37 0.33
CA LEU A 123 -8.35 -1.57 -1.09
C LEU A 123 -7.01 -0.94 -1.50
N ALA A 124 -6.69 0.28 -1.06
CA ALA A 124 -5.40 0.90 -1.34
C ALA A 124 -4.21 0.05 -0.83
N VAL A 125 -4.34 -0.53 0.37
CA VAL A 125 -3.32 -1.44 0.92
C VAL A 125 -3.19 -2.71 0.07
N LEU A 126 -4.31 -3.29 -0.39
CA LEU A 126 -4.32 -4.45 -1.30
C LEU A 126 -3.71 -4.14 -2.68
N PHE A 127 -3.87 -2.92 -3.19
CA PHE A 127 -3.28 -2.49 -4.45
C PHE A 127 -1.77 -2.17 -4.36
N SER A 128 -1.25 -1.92 -3.15
CA SER A 128 0.17 -1.63 -2.91
C SER A 128 1.12 -2.74 -3.40
N PRO A 129 0.95 -4.02 -3.02
CA PRO A 129 1.80 -5.09 -3.54
C PRO A 129 1.64 -5.31 -5.04
N LEU A 130 0.44 -5.08 -5.60
CA LEU A 130 0.20 -5.23 -7.04
C LEU A 130 0.95 -4.17 -7.85
N SER A 131 0.84 -2.91 -7.44
CA SER A 131 1.55 -1.79 -8.09
C SER A 131 3.07 -1.95 -8.00
N SER A 132 3.59 -2.50 -6.89
CA SER A 132 5.02 -2.78 -6.76
C SER A 132 5.50 -3.96 -7.61
N SER A 133 4.71 -5.02 -7.70
CA SER A 133 5.01 -6.19 -8.52
C SER A 133 5.04 -5.87 -10.03
N MET A 134 4.14 -5.00 -10.50
CA MET A 134 4.14 -4.57 -11.91
C MET A 134 5.39 -3.78 -12.30
N ALA A 135 6.05 -3.18 -11.31
CA ALA A 135 7.06 -2.18 -11.56
C ALA A 135 8.49 -2.69 -11.44
N MET A 136 8.73 -3.86 -10.85
CA MET A 136 10.02 -4.57 -10.91
C MET A 136 10.12 -5.39 -12.22
N PRO A 137 10.76 -4.87 -13.29
CA PRO A 137 10.94 -5.64 -14.53
C PRO A 137 11.87 -6.85 -14.33
N GLU A 138 12.79 -6.78 -13.37
CA GLU A 138 13.73 -7.85 -13.05
C GLU A 138 13.00 -9.08 -12.53
N LEU A 139 12.10 -8.90 -11.56
CA LEU A 139 11.25 -9.98 -11.05
C LEU A 139 10.37 -10.58 -12.15
N ARG A 140 9.79 -9.73 -13.02
CA ARG A 140 8.98 -10.20 -14.16
C ARG A 140 9.79 -11.05 -15.13
N ASN A 141 11.05 -10.70 -15.35
CA ASN A 141 11.96 -11.45 -16.20
C ASN A 141 12.35 -12.78 -15.55
N GLU A 142 12.66 -12.80 -14.26
CA GLU A 142 12.95 -14.03 -13.52
C GLU A 142 11.76 -15.00 -13.52
N ILE A 143 10.55 -14.50 -13.26
CA ILE A 143 9.32 -15.29 -13.33
C ILE A 143 9.14 -15.87 -14.74
N ARG A 144 9.34 -15.07 -15.79
CA ARG A 144 9.25 -15.54 -17.18
C ARG A 144 10.28 -16.62 -17.47
N LEU A 145 11.52 -16.45 -17.02
CA LEU A 145 12.58 -17.45 -17.16
C LEU A 145 12.26 -18.73 -16.39
N TRP A 146 11.68 -18.61 -15.20
CA TRP A 146 11.26 -19.74 -14.39
C TRP A 146 10.10 -20.51 -15.04
N ILE A 147 9.08 -19.81 -15.54
CA ILE A 147 7.97 -20.39 -16.31
C ILE A 147 8.50 -21.13 -17.54
N ASN A 148 9.42 -20.51 -18.30
CA ASN A 148 10.00 -21.15 -19.48
C ASN A 148 10.80 -22.41 -19.12
N ARG A 149 11.57 -22.39 -18.01
CA ARG A 149 12.29 -23.56 -17.49
C ARG A 149 11.33 -24.66 -17.06
N TRP A 150 10.25 -24.31 -16.38
CA TRP A 150 9.22 -25.23 -15.93
C TRP A 150 8.50 -25.89 -17.11
N GLN A 151 8.09 -25.10 -18.12
CA GLN A 151 7.48 -25.62 -19.35
C GLN A 151 8.42 -26.54 -20.15
N ARG A 152 9.73 -26.28 -20.15
CA ARG A 152 10.70 -27.20 -20.77
C ARG A 152 10.79 -28.51 -19.99
N ARG A 153 10.84 -28.48 -18.66
CA ARG A 153 10.84 -29.69 -17.83
C ARG A 153 9.58 -30.52 -18.03
N TYR A 154 8.41 -29.87 -18.09
CA TYR A 154 7.15 -30.56 -18.33
C TYR A 154 7.11 -31.25 -19.70
N ARG A 155 7.51 -30.55 -20.78
CA ARG A 155 7.62 -31.14 -22.13
C ARG A 155 8.59 -32.31 -22.19
N ASN A 156 9.77 -32.17 -21.59
CA ASN A 156 10.76 -33.24 -21.58
C ASN A 156 10.23 -34.46 -20.80
N ALA A 157 9.64 -34.28 -19.62
CA ALA A 157 9.06 -35.35 -18.83
C ALA A 157 7.96 -36.13 -19.58
N GLN A 158 7.23 -35.47 -20.48
CA GLN A 158 6.20 -36.08 -21.32
C GLN A 158 6.76 -36.80 -22.57
N THR A 159 8.03 -36.57 -22.91
CA THR A 159 8.72 -37.25 -24.02
C THR A 159 9.41 -38.55 -23.56
N TYR A 160 9.68 -38.71 -22.26
CA TYR A 160 10.29 -39.91 -21.66
C TYR A 160 9.36 -41.03 -21.12
N PRO A 161 8.01 -40.95 -21.06
CA PRO A 161 7.20 -42.04 -20.52
C PRO A 161 7.11 -43.24 -21.47
N ALA A 162 7.53 -43.11 -22.74
CA ALA A 162 7.49 -44.20 -23.72
C ALA A 162 8.76 -45.07 -23.76
N ALA A 163 9.86 -44.64 -23.11
CA ALA A 163 11.13 -45.37 -23.12
C ALA A 163 11.25 -46.39 -21.98
N VAL A 164 10.55 -46.16 -20.85
CA VAL A 164 10.65 -47.03 -19.66
C VAL A 164 9.73 -48.25 -19.77
N THR A 165 8.63 -48.19 -20.52
CA THR A 165 7.69 -49.31 -20.66
C THR A 165 8.17 -50.43 -21.60
N ARG A 166 9.26 -50.24 -22.36
CA ARG A 166 9.84 -51.31 -23.22
C ARG A 166 10.89 -52.18 -22.52
N LEU A 167 11.34 -51.82 -21.32
CA LEU A 167 12.35 -52.59 -20.58
C LEU A 167 11.76 -53.51 -19.50
N GLN A 168 10.43 -53.62 -19.41
CA GLN A 168 9.74 -54.50 -18.44
C GLN A 168 8.97 -55.66 -19.09
N THR A 169 9.17 -55.90 -20.39
CA THR A 169 8.52 -57.00 -21.14
C THR A 169 9.52 -58.00 -21.75
N GLU A 170 10.73 -58.08 -21.21
CA GLU A 170 11.68 -59.18 -21.50
C GLU A 170 12.00 -59.96 -20.22
#